data_AF-A0A6J2C0T9-F1
#
_entry.id   AF-A0A6J2C0T9-F1
#
_cell.length_a   1.000
_cell.length_b   1.000
_cell.length_c   1.000
_cell.angle_alpha   90.00
_cell.angle_beta   90.00
_cell.angle_gamma   90.00
#
_symmetry.space_group_name_H-M   'P 1'
#
loop_
_entity.id
_entity.type
_entity.pdbx_description
1 polymer ?
#
loop_
_entity_poly.entity_id
_entity_poly.type
_entity_poly.pdbx_seq_one_letter_code
_entity_poly.pdbx_strand_id
1 'polypeptide(L)'
;MEEMKEVENYANNVHNLTEEKEAFSHGCEKENKQHRHVVKELQPKQEVQIKEIEEMLYQEGLSEIALSSPSEQITYLLVERSTLLRKLETGGSKPESQRCMTSNLQKGLAQEKLEQIHQPLQREHEKYQEPVKQSEKNLSESRNEDLEKDKTSQNCLERNAEQAVERLRMA
;
A
#
# COMPACT_ATOMS: atom_id res chain seq x y z
N MET A 1 -18.03 -24.64 -50.65
CA MET A 1 -16.76 -23.86 -50.61
C MET A 1 -16.78 -22.93 -49.40
N GLU A 2 -17.88 -22.23 -49.14
CA GLU A 2 -18.06 -21.38 -47.95
C GLU A 2 -17.90 -22.14 -46.62
N GLU A 3 -18.55 -23.31 -46.46
CA GLU A 3 -18.43 -24.13 -45.24
C GLU A 3 -16.99 -24.55 -44.92
N MET A 4 -16.18 -24.84 -45.96
CA MET A 4 -14.78 -25.22 -45.78
C MET A 4 -13.92 -24.04 -45.31
N LYS A 5 -14.24 -22.82 -45.79
CA LYS A 5 -13.62 -21.58 -45.37
C LYS A 5 -13.99 -21.19 -43.94
N GLU A 6 -15.24 -21.44 -43.53
CA GLU A 6 -15.67 -21.23 -42.14
C GLU A 6 -14.96 -22.17 -41.16
N VAL A 7 -14.80 -23.44 -41.53
CA VAL A 7 -14.04 -24.43 -40.73
C VAL A 7 -12.57 -24.01 -40.60
N GLU A 8 -11.95 -23.56 -41.69
CA GLU A 8 -10.57 -23.05 -41.68
C GLU A 8 -10.43 -21.83 -40.76
N ASN A 9 -11.36 -20.87 -40.84
CA ASN A 9 -11.37 -19.71 -39.95
C ASN A 9 -11.53 -20.10 -38.48
N TYR A 10 -12.42 -21.05 -38.16
CA TYR A 10 -12.59 -21.55 -36.80
C TYR A 10 -11.33 -22.24 -36.29
N ALA A 11 -10.70 -23.08 -37.11
CA ALA A 11 -9.45 -23.76 -36.76
C ALA A 11 -8.33 -22.76 -36.45
N ASN A 12 -8.17 -21.73 -37.28
CA ASN A 12 -7.22 -20.66 -37.05
C ASN A 12 -7.51 -19.88 -35.76
N ASN A 13 -8.79 -19.58 -35.48
CA ASN A 13 -9.18 -18.92 -34.25
C ASN A 13 -8.86 -19.75 -33.01
N VAL A 14 -9.14 -21.07 -33.03
CA VAL A 14 -8.81 -21.98 -31.93
C VAL A 14 -7.30 -22.06 -31.71
N HIS A 15 -6.51 -22.11 -32.80
CA HIS A 15 -5.06 -22.10 -32.73
C HIS A 15 -4.56 -20.84 -32.04
N ASN A 16 -4.97 -19.65 -32.53
CA ASN A 16 -4.57 -18.37 -31.97
C ASN A 16 -4.96 -18.24 -30.48
N LEU A 17 -6.19 -18.62 -30.11
CA LEU A 17 -6.62 -18.62 -28.71
C LEU A 17 -5.77 -19.54 -27.83
N THR A 18 -5.33 -20.67 -28.37
CA THR A 18 -4.49 -21.63 -27.65
C THR A 18 -3.11 -21.03 -27.41
N GLU A 19 -2.50 -20.41 -28.42
CA GLU A 19 -1.22 -19.72 -28.30
C GLU A 19 -1.29 -18.56 -27.29
N GLU A 20 -2.34 -17.74 -27.35
CA GLU A 20 -2.56 -16.65 -26.38
C GLU A 20 -2.70 -17.18 -24.96
N LYS A 21 -3.45 -18.28 -24.76
CA LYS A 21 -3.61 -18.93 -23.46
C LYS A 21 -2.28 -19.44 -22.91
N GLU A 22 -1.45 -20.05 -23.76
CA GLU A 22 -0.14 -20.56 -23.38
C GLU A 22 0.82 -19.42 -23.02
N ALA A 23 0.87 -18.37 -23.84
CA ALA A 23 1.66 -17.18 -23.56
C ALA A 23 1.25 -16.52 -22.23
N PHE A 24 -0.06 -16.39 -21.99
CA PHE A 24 -0.59 -15.87 -20.72
C PHE A 24 -0.24 -16.77 -19.53
N SER A 25 -0.45 -18.09 -19.66
CA SER A 25 -0.10 -19.06 -18.62
C SER A 25 1.39 -19.01 -18.27
N HIS A 26 2.25 -18.89 -19.27
CA HIS A 26 3.69 -18.74 -19.07
C HIS A 26 4.04 -17.44 -18.33
N GLY A 27 3.39 -16.32 -18.70
CA GLY A 27 3.53 -15.04 -18.02
C GLY A 27 3.16 -15.13 -16.54
N CYS A 28 2.00 -15.73 -16.24
CA CYS A 28 1.52 -15.96 -14.87
C CYS A 28 2.48 -16.84 -14.07
N GLU A 29 3.01 -17.92 -14.67
CA GLU A 29 3.96 -18.79 -13.99
C GLU A 29 5.27 -18.07 -13.65
N LYS A 30 5.75 -17.22 -14.55
CA LYS A 30 6.94 -16.39 -14.34
C LYS A 30 6.72 -15.38 -13.21
N GLU A 31 5.60 -14.68 -13.21
CA GLU A 31 5.23 -13.73 -12.15
C GLU A 31 5.09 -14.42 -10.79
N ASN A 32 4.44 -15.59 -10.75
CA ASN A 32 4.31 -16.37 -9.53
C ASN A 32 5.68 -16.83 -8.99
N LYS A 33 6.60 -17.24 -9.88
CA LYS A 33 8.00 -17.53 -9.50
C LYS A 33 8.67 -16.31 -8.86
N GLN A 34 8.48 -15.13 -9.44
CA GLN A 34 9.03 -13.88 -8.90
C GLN A 34 8.45 -13.56 -7.51
N HIS A 35 7.13 -13.63 -7.34
CA HIS A 35 6.48 -13.39 -6.06
C HIS A 35 6.96 -14.36 -4.99
N ARG A 36 7.09 -15.65 -5.30
CA ARG A 36 7.66 -16.64 -4.37
C ARG A 36 9.10 -16.31 -3.98
N HIS A 37 9.90 -15.74 -4.88
CA HIS A 37 11.25 -15.31 -4.56
C HIS A 37 11.25 -14.12 -3.59
N VAL A 38 10.42 -13.10 -3.86
CA VAL A 38 10.27 -11.93 -2.98
C VAL A 38 9.81 -12.36 -1.57
N VAL A 39 8.84 -13.26 -1.47
CA VAL A 39 8.38 -13.78 -0.16
C VAL A 39 9.54 -14.46 0.59
N LYS A 40 10.33 -15.31 -0.08
CA LYS A 40 11.49 -15.97 0.54
C LYS A 40 12.54 -14.99 1.04
N GLU A 41 12.74 -13.87 0.36
CA GLU A 41 13.68 -12.82 0.78
C GLU A 41 13.17 -11.95 1.93
N LEU A 42 11.86 -11.69 1.98
CA LEU A 42 11.25 -10.83 3.00
C LEU A 42 10.94 -11.56 4.31
N GLN A 43 10.56 -12.83 4.23
CA GLN A 43 10.20 -13.64 5.41
C GLN A 43 11.25 -13.60 6.54
N PRO A 44 12.56 -13.84 6.30
CA PRO A 44 13.55 -13.80 7.39
C PRO A 44 13.71 -12.40 8.00
N LYS A 45 13.52 -11.33 7.22
CA LYS A 45 13.57 -9.96 7.73
C LYS A 45 12.40 -9.69 8.68
N GLN A 46 11.21 -10.16 8.30
CA GLN A 46 10.02 -10.06 9.13
C GLN A 46 10.17 -10.88 10.42
N GLU A 47 10.72 -12.09 10.36
CA GLU A 47 10.94 -12.93 11.55
C GLU A 47 11.92 -12.28 12.54
N VAL A 48 12.96 -11.60 12.06
CA VAL A 48 13.89 -10.84 12.92
C VAL A 48 13.16 -9.68 13.60
N GLN A 49 12.39 -8.90 12.85
CA GLN A 49 11.62 -7.77 13.40
C GLN A 49 10.56 -8.22 14.42
N ILE A 50 9.88 -9.34 14.17
CA ILE A 50 8.91 -9.91 15.10
C ILE A 50 9.60 -10.26 16.42
N LYS A 51 10.76 -10.93 16.39
CA LYS A 51 11.50 -11.29 17.61
C LYS A 51 11.96 -10.07 18.40
N GLU A 52 12.41 -9.01 17.73
CA GLU A 52 12.78 -7.75 18.38
C GLU A 52 11.57 -7.13 19.10
N ILE A 53 10.42 -7.09 18.43
CA ILE A 53 9.17 -6.59 19.03
C ILE A 53 8.72 -7.47 20.20
N GLU A 54 8.78 -8.80 20.07
CA GLU A 54 8.46 -9.74 21.16
C GLU A 54 9.35 -9.51 22.38
N GLU A 55 10.65 -9.28 22.17
CA GLU A 55 11.59 -8.98 23.25
C GLU A 55 11.28 -7.62 23.90
N MET A 56 11.00 -6.59 23.10
CA MET A 56 10.60 -5.28 23.62
C MET A 56 9.30 -5.38 24.44
N LEU A 57 8.30 -6.10 23.95
CA LEU A 57 7.04 -6.31 24.67
C LEU A 57 7.27 -7.09 25.96
N TYR A 58 8.15 -8.09 25.97
CA TYR A 58 8.52 -8.82 27.18
C TYR A 58 9.18 -7.90 28.22
N GLN A 59 10.13 -7.06 27.81
CA GLN A 59 10.83 -6.12 28.69
C GLN A 59 9.88 -5.08 29.33
N GLU A 60 8.86 -4.65 28.59
CA GLU A 60 7.83 -3.72 29.06
C GLU A 60 6.68 -4.40 29.83
N GLY A 61 6.73 -5.73 30.04
CA GLY A 61 5.68 -6.47 30.74
C GLY A 61 4.38 -6.65 29.94
N LEU A 62 4.46 -6.52 28.62
CA LEU A 62 3.36 -6.61 27.66
C LEU A 62 3.40 -7.93 26.85
N SER A 63 3.97 -9.00 27.39
CA SER A 63 4.12 -10.28 26.68
C SER A 63 2.78 -10.89 26.21
N GLU A 64 1.66 -10.52 26.83
CA GLU A 64 0.33 -11.03 26.48
C GLU A 64 -0.11 -10.64 25.07
N ILE A 65 0.33 -9.49 24.55
CA ILE A 65 -0.04 -9.02 23.20
C ILE A 65 0.94 -9.49 22.12
N ALA A 66 2.07 -10.10 22.50
CA ALA A 66 3.11 -10.51 21.56
C ALA A 66 2.63 -11.54 20.52
N LEU A 67 1.65 -12.36 20.90
CA LEU A 67 1.04 -13.37 20.03
C LEU A 67 -0.10 -12.83 19.16
N SER A 68 -0.52 -11.57 19.38
CA SER A 68 -1.56 -10.92 18.57
C SER A 68 -1.01 -10.53 17.20
N SER A 69 -1.90 -10.30 16.24
CA SER A 69 -1.49 -9.77 14.93
C SER A 69 -0.84 -8.38 15.08
N PRO A 70 0.06 -7.95 14.17
CA PRO A 70 0.67 -6.63 14.24
C PRO A 70 -0.34 -5.48 14.36
N SER A 71 -1.49 -5.57 13.67
CA SER A 71 -2.57 -4.58 13.76
C SER A 71 -3.24 -4.53 15.12
N GLU A 72 -3.43 -5.69 15.77
CA GLU A 72 -3.96 -5.77 17.13
C GLU A 72 -2.96 -5.23 18.15
N GLN A 73 -1.68 -5.58 18.02
CA GLN A 73 -0.60 -5.03 18.86
C GLN A 73 -0.59 -3.49 18.79
N ILE A 74 -0.62 -2.93 17.58
CA ILE A 74 -0.69 -1.48 17.36
C ILE A 74 -1.95 -0.90 18.01
N THR A 75 -3.10 -1.53 17.82
CA THR A 75 -4.37 -1.07 18.39
C THR A 75 -4.31 -1.04 19.91
N TYR A 76 -3.80 -2.10 20.55
CA TYR A 76 -3.60 -2.16 22.00
C TYR A 76 -2.69 -1.04 22.48
N LEU A 77 -1.52 -0.86 21.86
CA LEU A 77 -0.55 0.17 22.25
C LEU A 77 -1.12 1.58 22.10
N LEU A 78 -1.91 1.84 21.05
CA LEU A 78 -2.59 3.12 20.86
C LEU A 78 -3.65 3.38 21.94
N VAL A 79 -4.46 2.37 22.28
CA VAL A 79 -5.49 2.47 23.33
C VAL A 79 -4.86 2.70 24.71
N GLU A 80 -3.81 1.94 25.04
CA GLU A 80 -3.10 2.09 26.31
C GLU A 80 -2.44 3.47 26.41
N ARG A 81 -1.76 3.92 25.34
CA ARG A 81 -1.20 5.28 25.27
C ARG A 81 -2.26 6.35 25.50
N SER A 82 -3.42 6.27 24.85
CA SER A 82 -4.51 7.22 25.06
C SER A 82 -5.08 7.17 26.49
N THR A 83 -5.14 5.99 27.09
CA THR A 83 -5.59 5.80 28.47
C THR A 83 -4.62 6.43 29.47
N LEU A 84 -3.31 6.24 29.27
CA LEU A 84 -2.26 6.85 30.09
C LEU A 84 -2.24 8.38 29.94
N LEU A 85 -2.36 8.91 28.72
CA LEU A 85 -2.45 10.35 28.47
C LEU A 85 -3.65 10.97 29.20
N ARG A 86 -4.82 10.34 29.15
CA ARG A 86 -6.02 10.80 29.87
C ARG A 86 -5.78 10.84 31.38
N LYS A 87 -5.12 9.84 31.96
CA LYS A 87 -4.79 9.79 33.41
C LYS A 87 -3.82 10.90 33.82
N LEU A 88 -2.87 11.28 32.95
CA LEU A 88 -1.95 12.39 33.18
C LEU A 88 -2.68 13.75 33.14
N GLU A 89 -3.59 13.93 32.19
CA GLU A 89 -4.39 15.15 32.03
C GLU A 89 -5.40 15.35 33.18
N THR A 90 -5.99 14.27 33.68
CA THR A 90 -6.98 14.31 34.79
C THR A 90 -6.36 14.42 36.18
N GLY A 91 -5.03 14.52 36.28
CA GLY A 91 -4.34 14.73 37.55
C GLY A 91 -4.41 13.51 38.45
N GLY A 92 -3.63 12.48 38.12
CA GLY A 92 -3.37 11.38 39.06
C GLY A 92 -2.97 11.92 40.44
N SER A 93 -3.69 11.46 41.46
CA SER A 93 -3.51 11.82 42.87
C SER A 93 -2.03 11.87 43.24
N LYS A 94 -1.58 13.06 43.64
CA LYS A 94 -0.28 13.31 44.23
C LYS A 94 -0.10 12.41 45.46
N PRO A 95 0.90 11.53 45.56
CA PRO A 95 1.40 11.18 46.88
C PRO A 95 2.10 12.42 47.39
N GLU A 96 1.55 13.03 48.43
CA GLU A 96 2.02 14.29 49.01
C GLU A 96 3.44 14.22 49.61
N SER A 97 4.13 13.09 49.48
CA SER A 97 5.47 12.83 50.04
C SER A 97 6.66 12.98 49.07
N GLN A 98 6.44 13.29 47.79
CA GLN A 98 7.54 13.36 46.79
C GLN A 98 7.64 14.71 46.10
N ARG A 99 7.56 15.82 46.84
CA ARG A 99 7.74 17.18 46.28
C ARG A 99 9.16 17.74 46.45
N CYS A 100 10.12 17.04 47.08
CA CYS A 100 11.38 17.70 47.43
C CYS A 100 12.53 17.55 46.41
N MET A 101 12.57 16.57 45.48
CA MET A 101 13.81 16.34 44.69
C MET A 101 13.67 15.95 43.21
N THR A 102 12.47 15.78 42.63
CA THR A 102 12.32 15.11 41.31
C THR A 102 11.81 15.98 40.14
N SER A 103 11.62 17.29 40.31
CA SER A 103 10.94 18.10 39.27
C SER A 103 11.81 18.48 38.05
N ASN A 104 13.15 18.45 38.16
CA ASN A 104 14.02 19.01 37.13
C ASN A 104 14.78 17.95 36.30
N LEU A 105 15.06 16.77 36.88
CA LEU A 105 15.74 15.68 36.18
C LEU A 105 14.79 14.89 35.27
N GLN A 106 13.53 14.74 35.65
CA GLN A 106 12.58 13.88 34.94
C GLN A 106 11.96 14.57 33.71
N LYS A 107 11.80 15.91 33.74
CA LYS A 107 11.32 16.68 32.58
C LYS A 107 12.33 16.74 31.44
N GLY A 108 13.62 16.91 31.75
CA GLY A 108 14.68 16.91 30.74
C GLY A 108 14.81 15.55 30.06
N LEU A 109 14.90 14.47 30.86
CA LEU A 109 15.12 13.13 30.33
C LEU A 109 13.92 12.58 29.53
N ALA A 110 12.69 12.89 29.94
CA ALA A 110 11.49 12.41 29.25
C ALA A 110 11.24 13.16 27.94
N GLN A 111 11.48 14.48 27.91
CA GLN A 111 11.29 15.27 26.69
C GLN A 111 12.40 15.01 25.67
N GLU A 112 13.65 14.89 26.12
CA GLU A 112 14.77 14.56 25.26
C GLU A 112 14.64 13.16 24.65
N LYS A 113 14.17 12.15 25.42
CA LYS A 113 13.90 10.82 24.88
C LYS A 113 12.73 10.79 23.90
N LEU A 114 11.67 11.57 24.14
CA LEU A 114 10.56 11.68 23.20
C LEU A 114 10.97 12.36 21.89
N GLU A 115 11.74 13.44 21.97
CA GLU A 115 12.26 14.13 20.79
C GLU A 115 13.27 13.25 20.02
N GLN A 116 14.11 12.48 20.73
CA GLN A 116 15.01 11.49 20.12
C GLN A 116 14.25 10.36 19.41
N ILE A 117 13.08 9.94 19.88
CA ILE A 117 12.26 8.90 19.24
C ILE A 117 11.44 9.48 18.09
N HIS A 118 10.92 10.70 18.23
CA HIS A 118 10.04 11.33 17.23
C HIS A 118 10.78 11.65 15.92
N GLN A 119 12.04 12.08 15.99
CA GLN A 119 12.85 12.48 14.84
C GLN A 119 13.10 11.33 13.83
N PRO A 120 13.58 10.14 14.25
CA PRO A 120 13.72 8.99 13.35
C PRO A 120 12.39 8.48 12.80
N LEU A 121 11.35 8.45 13.64
CA LEU A 121 10.02 7.94 13.25
C LEU A 121 9.39 8.80 12.16
N GLN A 122 9.53 10.12 12.29
CA GLN A 122 9.05 11.09 11.29
C GLN A 122 9.82 10.95 9.98
N ARG A 123 11.13 10.69 10.03
CA ARG A 123 11.94 10.47 8.83
C ARG A 123 11.57 9.18 8.09
N GLU A 124 11.26 8.10 8.81
CA GLU A 124 10.73 6.86 8.20
C GLU A 124 9.33 7.09 7.61
N HIS A 125 8.48 7.87 8.28
CA HIS A 125 7.17 8.23 7.72
C HIS A 125 7.32 8.99 6.40
N GLU A 126 8.17 10.02 6.34
CA GLU A 126 8.46 10.77 5.12
C GLU A 126 9.02 9.89 4.01
N LYS A 127 9.95 8.98 4.35
CA LYS A 127 10.59 8.05 3.40
C LYS A 127 9.59 7.14 2.68
N TYR A 128 8.56 6.63 3.36
CA TYR A 128 7.57 5.76 2.71
C TYR A 128 6.35 6.53 2.19
N GLN A 129 6.08 7.73 2.69
CA GLN A 129 4.92 8.50 2.26
C GLN A 129 5.16 9.27 0.95
N GLU A 130 6.38 9.76 0.69
CA GLU A 130 6.71 10.46 -0.56
C GLU A 130 6.58 9.58 -1.82
N PRO A 131 7.12 8.34 -1.85
CA PRO A 131 6.96 7.45 -3.00
C PRO A 131 5.50 7.07 -3.26
N VAL A 132 4.70 6.89 -2.19
CA VAL A 132 3.27 6.55 -2.29
C VAL A 132 2.51 7.73 -2.91
N LYS A 133 2.70 8.95 -2.41
CA LYS A 133 2.09 10.16 -2.97
C LYS A 133 2.52 10.42 -4.41
N GLN A 134 3.78 10.19 -4.75
CA GLN A 134 4.27 10.29 -6.12
C GLN A 134 3.65 9.22 -7.03
N SER A 135 3.51 7.98 -6.56
CA SER A 135 2.86 6.91 -7.33
C SER A 135 1.38 7.18 -7.59
N GLU A 136 0.64 7.69 -6.59
CA GLU A 136 -0.76 8.11 -6.74
C GLU A 136 -0.90 9.27 -7.72
N LYS A 137 0.02 10.24 -7.66
CA LYS A 137 0.07 11.35 -8.62
C LYS A 137 0.31 10.85 -10.06
N ASN A 138 1.31 9.99 -10.26
CA ASN A 138 1.63 9.44 -11.59
C ASN A 138 0.47 8.60 -12.15
N LEU A 139 -0.22 7.83 -11.31
CA LEU A 139 -1.43 7.09 -11.70
C LEU A 139 -2.56 8.03 -12.12
N SER A 140 -2.74 9.14 -11.41
CA SER A 140 -3.77 10.13 -11.75
C SER A 140 -3.46 10.90 -13.03
N GLU A 141 -2.20 11.24 -13.28
CA GLU A 141 -1.75 11.90 -14.52
C GLU A 141 -1.88 10.97 -15.72
N SER A 142 -1.43 9.71 -15.62
CA SER A 142 -1.60 8.70 -16.67
C SER A 142 -3.08 8.46 -17.02
N ARG A 143 -3.96 8.39 -16.01
CA ARG A 143 -5.41 8.23 -16.24
C ARG A 143 -6.01 9.40 -17.00
N ASN A 144 -5.55 10.62 -16.72
CA ASN A 144 -6.04 11.82 -17.41
C ASN A 144 -5.53 11.88 -18.86
N GLU A 145 -4.30 11.45 -19.12
CA GLU A 145 -3.75 11.37 -20.49
C GLU A 145 -4.50 10.38 -21.37
N ASP A 146 -4.88 9.22 -20.84
CA ASP A 146 -5.66 8.22 -21.58
C ASP A 146 -7.09 8.72 -21.87
N LEU A 147 -7.73 9.40 -20.91
CA LEU A 147 -9.04 10.04 -21.10
C LEU A 147 -9.02 11.12 -22.21
N GLU A 148 -7.95 11.90 -22.31
CA GLU A 148 -7.81 12.92 -23.37
C GLU A 148 -7.52 12.31 -24.75
N LYS A 149 -6.78 11.19 -24.82
CA LYS A 149 -6.58 10.45 -26.07
C LYS A 149 -7.88 9.81 -26.58
N ASP A 150 -8.70 9.28 -25.69
CA ASP A 150 -10.01 8.70 -26.03
C ASP A 150 -10.98 9.77 -26.55
N LYS A 151 -11.06 10.93 -25.89
CA LYS A 151 -11.87 12.07 -26.37
C LYS A 151 -11.42 12.57 -27.74
N THR A 152 -10.11 12.62 -27.99
CA THR A 152 -9.57 13.06 -29.29
C THR A 152 -9.92 12.06 -30.40
N SER A 153 -9.80 10.76 -30.10
CA SER A 153 -10.17 9.69 -31.03
C SER A 153 -11.67 9.68 -31.34
N GLN A 154 -12.52 9.90 -30.33
CA GLN A 154 -13.97 9.98 -30.48
C GLN A 154 -14.40 11.16 -31.36
N ASN A 155 -13.81 12.36 -31.16
CA ASN A 155 -14.08 13.53 -31.99
C ASN A 155 -13.65 13.35 -33.46
N CYS A 156 -12.58 12.59 -33.73
CA CYS A 156 -12.16 12.25 -35.09
C CYS A 156 -13.15 11.31 -35.78
N LEU A 157 -13.67 10.31 -35.07
CA LEU A 157 -14.68 9.39 -35.60
C LEU A 157 -16.01 10.09 -35.86
N GLU A 158 -16.41 11.00 -34.98
CA GLU A 158 -17.65 11.79 -35.11
C GLU A 158 -17.61 12.71 -36.35
N ARG A 159 -16.52 13.47 -36.54
CA ARG A 159 -16.37 14.30 -37.76
C ARG A 159 -16.33 13.47 -39.05
N ASN A 160 -15.73 12.28 -39.01
CA ASN A 160 -15.69 11.39 -40.16
C ASN A 160 -17.08 10.85 -40.51
N ALA A 161 -17.89 10.53 -39.50
CA ALA A 161 -19.28 10.12 -39.67
C ALA A 161 -20.13 11.27 -40.24
N GLU A 162 -19.97 12.49 -39.73
CA GLU A 162 -20.66 13.67 -40.25
C GLU A 162 -20.31 13.97 -41.71
N GLN A 163 -19.02 13.89 -42.07
CA GLN A 163 -18.60 14.04 -43.47
C GLN A 163 -19.14 12.94 -44.38
N ALA A 164 -19.24 11.71 -43.89
CA ALA A 164 -19.80 10.60 -44.66
C ALA A 164 -21.30 10.78 -44.89
N VAL A 165 -22.04 11.24 -43.88
CA VAL A 165 -23.47 11.57 -43.98
C VAL A 165 -23.72 12.71 -44.96
N GLU A 166 -22.91 13.77 -44.93
CA GLU A 166 -23.07 14.90 -45.84
C GLU A 166 -22.75 14.52 -47.30
N ARG A 167 -21.76 13.65 -47.53
CA ARG A 167 -21.48 13.10 -48.87
C ARG A 167 -22.63 12.25 -49.41
N LEU A 168 -23.30 11.49 -48.56
CA LEU A 168 -24.48 10.69 -48.95
C LEU A 168 -25.71 11.57 -49.21
N ARG A 169 -25.86 12.71 -48.54
CA ARG A 169 -26.94 13.67 -48.77
C ARG A 169 -26.82 14.41 -50.10
N MET A 170 -25.59 14.55 -50.60
CA MET A 170 -25.25 15.24 -51.86
C MET A 170 -25.20 14.30 -53.08
N ALA A 171 -25.50 13.00 -52.91
CA ALA A 171 -25.61 11.99 -53.97
C ALA A 171 -27.08 11.71 -54.32
#